data_AF-A0A132EW03-F1
#
_entry.id   AF-A0A132EW03-F1
#
_cell.length_a   1.000
_cell.length_b   1.000
_cell.length_c   1.000
_cell.angle_alpha   90.00
_cell.angle_beta   90.00
_cell.angle_gamma   90.00
#
_symmetry.space_group_name_H-M   'P 1'
#
loop_
_entity.id
_entity.type
_entity.pdbx_description
1 polymer ?
#
loop_
_entity_poly.entity_id
_entity_poly.type
_entity_poly.pdbx_seq_one_letter_code
_entity_poly.pdbx_strand_id
1 'polypeptide(L)'
;MNGLRSSAAMLCVGCSIVCGVAHGAGGEDASPCRAANAAPPGTQFMLPDQPGAATNPDTTVRSFSTQGCAGAVLKGEHGTATVNGDKVELRQGTVYVNGISYGAVTPAQTVEYDVARGARTLRVDGEVRTPVR
;
A
#
# COMPACT_ATOMS: atom_id res chain seq x y z
N MET A 1 -0.95 -59.76 -36.50
CA MET A 1 -2.32 -60.00 -36.99
C MET A 1 -3.19 -58.86 -36.50
N ASN A 2 -3.87 -58.21 -37.44
CA ASN A 2 -4.60 -56.96 -37.30
C ASN A 2 -5.97 -57.18 -36.65
N GLY A 3 -6.47 -56.18 -35.91
CA GLY A 3 -7.84 -56.16 -35.38
C GLY A 3 -8.38 -54.74 -35.28
N LEU A 4 -8.96 -54.24 -36.37
CA LEU A 4 -9.77 -53.01 -36.46
C LEU A 4 -11.10 -53.17 -35.69
N ARG A 5 -11.54 -52.11 -34.99
CA ARG A 5 -12.95 -51.70 -34.82
C ARG A 5 -12.98 -50.17 -34.62
N SER A 6 -13.37 -49.38 -35.61
CA SER A 6 -14.72 -48.80 -35.85
C SER A 6 -15.11 -47.59 -34.98
N SER A 7 -15.16 -46.44 -35.67
CA SER A 7 -16.24 -45.43 -35.70
C SER A 7 -16.49 -44.50 -34.50
N ALA A 8 -16.23 -43.20 -34.69
CA ALA A 8 -17.26 -42.15 -34.69
C ALA A 8 -16.63 -40.79 -35.07
N ALA A 9 -17.17 -40.15 -36.10
CA ALA A 9 -16.92 -38.76 -36.43
C ALA A 9 -17.81 -37.85 -35.56
N MET A 10 -17.27 -36.75 -35.04
CA MET A 10 -18.09 -35.63 -34.59
C MET A 10 -17.38 -34.31 -34.90
N LEU A 11 -17.98 -33.54 -35.81
CA LEU A 11 -17.65 -32.14 -36.07
C LEU A 11 -18.03 -31.30 -34.85
N CYS A 12 -17.10 -30.49 -34.36
CA CYS A 12 -17.43 -29.29 -33.61
C CYS A 12 -16.74 -28.08 -34.24
N VAL A 13 -17.56 -27.34 -34.96
CA VAL A 13 -17.34 -25.96 -35.38
C VAL A 13 -17.31 -25.05 -34.15
N GLY A 14 -16.36 -24.13 -34.12
CA GLY A 14 -16.44 -22.88 -33.35
C GLY A 14 -15.84 -22.92 -31.95
N CYS A 15 -14.70 -22.26 -31.78
CA CYS A 15 -14.61 -21.12 -30.87
C CYS A 15 -13.28 -20.39 -31.08
N SER A 16 -13.44 -19.16 -31.57
CA SER A 16 -12.61 -17.98 -31.35
C SER A 16 -11.72 -18.05 -30.11
N ILE A 17 -10.50 -17.52 -30.19
CA ILE A 17 -10.00 -16.37 -29.40
C ILE A 17 -8.47 -16.31 -29.57
N VAL A 18 -8.07 -15.37 -30.42
CA VAL A 18 -6.86 -14.53 -30.37
C VAL A 18 -5.73 -15.02 -29.44
N CYS A 19 -4.70 -15.62 -30.03
CA CYS A 19 -3.37 -15.68 -29.41
C CYS A 19 -2.75 -14.26 -29.45
N GLY A 20 -3.10 -13.44 -28.48
CA GLY A 20 -2.37 -12.22 -28.17
C GLY A 20 -1.08 -12.58 -27.43
N VAL A 21 -0.09 -13.12 -28.14
CA VAL A 21 1.30 -13.12 -27.64
C VAL A 21 1.95 -11.87 -28.16
N ALA A 22 1.95 -10.83 -27.33
CA ALA A 22 2.58 -9.59 -27.71
C ALA A 22 3.01 -8.82 -26.45
N HIS A 23 4.33 -8.70 -26.34
CA HIS A 23 5.10 -7.71 -25.57
C HIS A 23 4.95 -7.74 -24.04
N GLY A 24 5.80 -8.57 -23.41
CA GLY A 24 6.39 -8.19 -22.14
C GLY A 24 7.23 -6.92 -22.34
N ALA A 25 6.66 -5.78 -21.97
CA ALA A 25 7.42 -4.58 -21.76
C ALA A 25 8.12 -4.72 -20.40
N GLY A 26 9.43 -4.98 -20.44
CA GLY A 26 10.33 -4.57 -19.38
C GLY A 26 10.16 -3.08 -19.14
N GLY A 27 10.11 -2.73 -17.87
CA GLY A 27 9.80 -1.40 -17.38
C GLY A 27 9.82 -1.45 -15.86
N GLU A 28 11.01 -1.73 -15.34
CA GLU A 28 11.37 -1.52 -13.95
C GLU A 28 11.11 -0.05 -13.57
N ASP A 29 9.90 0.24 -13.12
CA ASP A 29 9.58 1.35 -12.22
C ASP A 29 8.18 1.05 -11.66
N ALA A 30 8.08 -0.08 -10.94
CA ALA A 30 6.91 -0.31 -10.11
C ALA A 30 6.94 0.76 -9.03
N SER A 31 6.21 1.86 -9.27
CA SER A 31 6.01 2.95 -8.32
C SER A 31 5.92 2.34 -6.92
N PRO A 32 6.90 2.63 -6.04
CA PRO A 32 6.94 1.98 -4.74
C PRO A 32 5.58 2.21 -4.09
N CYS A 33 5.01 1.16 -3.52
CA CYS A 33 3.80 1.25 -2.72
C CYS A 33 4.00 2.34 -1.68
N ARG A 34 3.54 3.55 -2.00
CA ARG A 34 3.71 4.74 -1.19
C ARG A 34 2.36 5.08 -0.62
N ALA A 35 2.35 5.30 0.69
CA ALA A 35 1.20 5.82 1.40
C ALA A 35 0.64 7.10 0.80
N ALA A 36 1.51 8.01 0.35
CA ALA A 36 1.08 9.20 -0.38
C ALA A 36 0.33 8.90 -1.69
N ASN A 37 0.63 7.81 -2.37
CA ASN A 37 0.09 7.47 -3.70
C ASN A 37 -1.10 6.51 -3.65
N ALA A 38 -1.38 5.90 -2.50
CA ALA A 38 -2.46 4.91 -2.35
C ALA A 38 -3.87 5.53 -2.32
N ALA A 39 -4.00 6.84 -2.50
CA ALA A 39 -5.30 7.47 -2.74
C ALA A 39 -5.82 7.03 -4.12
N PRO A 40 -6.99 6.38 -4.23
CA PRO A 40 -7.58 6.11 -5.53
C PRO A 40 -7.98 7.44 -6.20
N PRO A 41 -7.65 7.67 -7.49
CA PRO A 41 -8.33 8.70 -8.26
C PRO A 41 -9.77 8.22 -8.51
N GLY A 42 -10.74 8.84 -7.82
CA GLY A 42 -12.14 8.82 -8.26
C GLY A 42 -13.16 7.95 -7.51
N THR A 43 -12.90 7.50 -6.28
CA THR A 43 -13.97 6.89 -5.45
C THR A 43 -14.05 7.53 -4.06
N GLN A 44 -14.85 8.59 -4.01
CA GLN A 44 -15.53 9.12 -2.83
C GLN A 44 -16.36 8.02 -2.15
N PHE A 45 -15.72 7.21 -1.29
CA PHE A 45 -16.43 6.45 -0.28
C PHE A 45 -16.71 7.38 0.90
N MET A 46 -17.95 7.84 0.95
CA MET A 46 -18.57 8.58 2.04
C MET A 46 -18.58 7.70 3.30
N LEU A 47 -17.60 7.92 4.19
CA LEU A 47 -17.76 7.65 5.61
C LEU A 47 -18.35 8.93 6.24
N PRO A 48 -19.52 8.88 6.90
CA PRO A 48 -20.12 10.08 7.47
C PRO A 48 -19.38 10.54 8.74
N ASP A 49 -19.06 11.85 8.76
CA ASP A 49 -18.83 12.78 9.89
C ASP A 49 -17.75 12.39 10.92
N GLN A 50 -16.73 13.21 11.18
CA GLN A 50 -16.88 14.40 12.03
C GLN A 50 -15.97 15.58 11.60
N PRO A 51 -16.56 16.67 11.07
CA PRO A 51 -16.00 18.01 11.15
C PRO A 51 -16.49 18.68 12.44
N GLY A 52 -15.62 18.81 13.44
CA GLY A 52 -15.96 19.53 14.66
C GLY A 52 -14.89 19.52 15.76
N ALA A 53 -14.32 20.69 15.99
CA ALA A 53 -13.59 21.13 17.20
C ALA A 53 -12.16 20.61 17.41
N ALA A 54 -11.16 21.38 16.96
CA ALA A 54 -10.44 22.34 17.82
C ALA A 54 -9.18 22.82 17.10
N THR A 55 -8.86 24.12 17.19
CA THR A 55 -7.54 24.67 16.84
C THR A 55 -6.49 24.03 17.75
N ASN A 56 -5.95 22.90 17.32
CA ASN A 56 -4.75 22.21 17.77
C ASN A 56 -4.09 21.68 16.49
N PRO A 57 -2.76 21.43 16.43
CA PRO A 57 -2.13 20.94 15.22
C PRO A 57 -2.83 19.64 14.78
N ASP A 58 -3.65 19.76 13.72
CA ASP A 58 -4.63 18.78 13.29
C ASP A 58 -3.89 17.47 13.00
N THR A 59 -4.02 16.51 13.92
CA THR A 59 -3.31 15.25 13.74
C THR A 59 -4.09 14.41 12.75
N THR A 60 -3.51 14.23 11.57
CA THR A 60 -4.07 13.40 10.53
C THR A 60 -3.38 12.04 10.53
N VAL A 61 -4.17 10.97 10.56
CA VAL A 61 -3.70 9.60 10.33
C VAL A 61 -4.48 9.00 9.17
N ARG A 62 -3.78 8.50 8.17
CA ARG A 62 -4.38 7.82 7.02
C ARG A 62 -3.64 6.51 6.79
N SER A 63 -4.36 5.40 6.75
CA SER A 63 -3.79 4.09 6.49
C SER A 63 -4.44 3.45 5.28
N PHE A 64 -3.69 2.61 4.57
CA PHE A 64 -4.21 1.82 3.46
C PHE A 64 -3.61 0.41 3.50
N SER A 65 -4.30 -0.52 2.84
CA SER A 65 -3.84 -1.88 2.64
C SER A 65 -4.37 -2.37 1.30
N THR A 66 -3.50 -2.95 0.50
CA THR A 66 -3.79 -3.59 -0.79
C THR A 66 -3.03 -4.91 -0.86
N GLN A 67 -3.26 -5.71 -1.91
CA GLN A 67 -2.60 -7.01 -2.04
C GLN A 67 -1.08 -6.83 -2.13
N GLY A 68 -0.37 -7.24 -1.07
CA GLY A 68 1.10 -7.20 -1.00
C GLY A 68 1.70 -5.86 -0.54
N CYS A 69 0.86 -4.87 -0.21
CA CYS A 69 1.30 -3.55 0.24
C CYS A 69 0.39 -2.97 1.33
N ALA A 70 0.97 -2.35 2.35
CA ALA A 70 0.25 -1.60 3.36
C ALA A 70 1.05 -0.37 3.74
N GLY A 71 0.40 0.66 4.24
CA GLY A 71 1.12 1.82 4.75
C GLY A 71 0.25 2.80 5.50
N ALA A 72 0.90 3.79 6.09
CA ALA A 72 0.24 4.89 6.78
C ALA A 72 0.99 6.21 6.60
N VAL A 73 0.22 7.29 6.55
CA VAL A 73 0.68 8.67 6.63
C VAL A 73 0.19 9.25 7.96
N LEU A 74 1.12 9.77 8.77
CA LEU A 74 0.84 10.44 10.03
C LEU A 74 1.41 11.86 9.97
N LYS A 75 0.65 12.84 10.46
CA LYS A 75 1.10 14.23 10.61
C LYS A 75 0.50 14.80 11.89
N GLY A 76 1.25 15.58 12.64
CA GLY A 76 0.82 16.18 13.91
C GLY A 76 1.70 15.75 15.09
N GLU A 77 1.24 16.03 16.32
CA GLU A 77 2.02 15.78 17.54
C GLU A 77 1.82 14.37 18.11
N HIS A 78 0.63 13.79 17.93
CA HIS A 78 0.21 12.53 18.54
C HIS A 78 -0.68 11.72 17.60
N GLY A 79 -0.28 10.52 17.22
CA GLY A 79 -1.08 9.67 16.34
C GLY A 79 -0.60 8.24 16.34
N THR A 80 -1.50 7.30 16.06
CA THR A 80 -1.17 5.86 16.03
C THR A 80 -1.81 5.22 14.82
N ALA A 81 -1.05 4.39 14.12
CA ALA A 81 -1.52 3.57 13.01
C ALA A 81 -1.00 2.13 13.16
N THR A 82 -1.78 1.18 12.63
CA THR A 82 -1.35 -0.22 12.52
C THR A 82 -1.22 -0.57 11.04
N VAL A 83 -0.02 -0.95 10.61
CA VAL A 83 0.31 -1.24 9.22
C VAL A 83 0.87 -2.65 9.14
N ASN A 84 0.14 -3.59 8.52
CA ASN A 84 0.59 -4.99 8.38
C ASN A 84 1.06 -5.64 9.71
N GLY A 85 0.42 -5.28 10.83
CA GLY A 85 0.78 -5.73 12.18
C GLY A 85 1.82 -4.87 12.90
N ASP A 86 2.49 -3.96 12.20
CA ASP A 86 3.43 -3.00 12.80
C ASP A 86 2.68 -1.81 13.38
N LYS A 87 3.02 -1.42 14.61
CA LYS A 87 2.43 -0.26 15.28
C LYS A 87 3.32 0.97 15.07
N VAL A 88 2.81 1.96 14.33
CA VAL A 88 3.49 3.23 14.06
C VAL A 88 2.88 4.30 14.95
N GLU A 89 3.70 5.03 15.70
CA GLU A 89 3.24 5.98 16.71
C GLU A 89 4.01 7.29 16.61
N LEU A 90 3.30 8.40 16.53
CA LEU A 90 3.78 9.74 16.87
C LEU A 90 3.49 9.97 18.34
N ARG A 91 4.54 10.16 19.13
CA ARG A 91 4.44 10.45 20.56
C ARG A 91 5.36 11.59 20.90
N GLN A 92 4.79 12.74 21.29
CA GLN A 92 5.53 13.93 21.73
C GLN A 92 6.59 14.36 20.69
N GLY A 93 6.20 14.42 19.42
CA GLY A 93 7.11 14.82 18.34
C GLY A 93 8.25 13.83 18.08
N THR A 94 8.06 12.54 18.41
CA THR A 94 8.99 11.47 18.03
C THR A 94 8.21 10.34 17.39
N VAL A 95 8.73 9.80 16.29
CA VAL A 95 8.14 8.66 15.59
C VAL A 95 8.71 7.35 16.12
N TYR A 96 7.83 6.38 16.37
CA TYR A 96 8.15 5.04 16.82
C TYR A 96 7.51 3.99 15.90
N VAL A 97 8.24 2.91 15.62
CA VAL A 97 7.69 1.71 14.99
C VAL A 97 7.92 0.53 15.93
N ASN A 98 6.86 -0.12 16.40
CA ASN A 98 6.90 -1.19 17.39
C ASN A 98 7.70 -0.81 18.65
N GLY A 99 7.65 0.46 19.04
CA GLY A 99 8.42 1.00 20.19
C GLY A 99 9.86 1.40 19.88
N ILE A 100 10.37 1.15 18.67
CA ILE A 100 11.69 1.59 18.23
C ILE A 100 11.60 3.01 17.70
N SER A 101 12.38 3.94 18.24
CA SER A 101 12.39 5.33 17.78
C SER A 101 13.10 5.49 16.43
N TYR A 102 12.54 6.36 15.58
CA TYR A 102 13.12 6.82 14.31
C TYR A 102 13.42 8.32 14.34
N GLY A 103 13.52 8.87 15.56
CA GLY A 103 13.93 10.24 15.82
C GLY A 103 12.79 11.24 15.90
N ALA A 104 13.16 12.46 16.23
CA ALA A 104 12.24 13.56 16.39
C ALA A 104 11.63 14.00 15.05
N VAL A 105 10.38 14.43 15.10
CA VAL A 105 9.61 14.99 13.99
C VAL A 105 8.81 16.20 14.48
N THR A 106 8.71 17.23 13.66
CA THR A 106 7.83 18.37 13.99
C THR A 106 6.39 18.09 13.57
N PRO A 107 5.39 18.78 14.15
CA PRO A 107 3.99 18.56 13.81
C PRO A 107 3.65 18.86 12.34
N ALA A 108 4.50 19.66 11.68
CA ALA A 108 4.35 19.98 10.26
C ALA A 108 4.89 18.88 9.34
N GLN A 109 5.77 18.01 9.83
CA GLN A 109 6.39 16.95 9.03
C GLN A 109 5.41 15.82 8.78
N THR A 110 5.53 15.24 7.59
CA THR A 110 4.73 14.10 7.17
C THR A 110 5.53 12.82 7.39
N VAL A 111 5.02 11.94 8.25
CA VAL A 111 5.61 10.63 8.48
C VAL A 111 4.90 9.61 7.63
N GLU A 112 5.64 8.90 6.77
CA GLU A 112 5.14 7.82 5.94
C GLU A 112 5.78 6.51 6.37
N TYR A 113 4.95 5.48 6.58
CA TYR A 113 5.41 4.13 6.83
C TYR A 113 4.83 3.20 5.77
N ASP A 114 5.69 2.51 5.03
CA ASP A 114 5.32 1.61 3.95
C ASP A 114 5.84 0.21 4.23
N VAL A 115 4.97 -0.79 4.07
CA VAL A 115 5.30 -2.20 4.06
C VAL A 115 4.97 -2.76 2.68
N ALA A 116 5.99 -3.07 1.89
CA ALA A 116 5.84 -3.55 0.53
C ALA A 116 6.68 -4.82 0.33
N ARG A 117 6.05 -5.92 -0.09
CA ARG A 117 6.73 -7.21 -0.33
C ARG A 117 7.63 -7.67 0.84
N GLY A 118 7.21 -7.38 2.09
CA GLY A 118 7.95 -7.72 3.30
C GLY A 118 9.08 -6.75 3.70
N ALA A 119 9.40 -5.76 2.87
CA ALA A 119 10.28 -4.65 3.22
C ALA A 119 9.51 -3.56 3.95
N ARG A 120 10.11 -3.00 5.01
CA ARG A 120 9.53 -1.90 5.81
C ARG A 120 10.38 -0.66 5.64
N THR A 121 9.74 0.45 5.30
CA THR A 121 10.41 1.74 5.09
C THR A 121 9.69 2.82 5.87
N LEU A 122 10.41 3.59 6.68
CA LEU A 122 9.90 4.82 7.27
C LEU A 122 10.53 6.02 6.57
N ARG A 123 9.69 7.00 6.23
CA ARG A 123 10.11 8.29 5.69
C ARG A 123 9.55 9.44 6.53
N VAL A 124 10.30 10.53 6.58
CA VAL A 124 9.84 11.80 7.12
C VAL A 124 10.06 12.86 6.04
N ASP A 125 8.98 13.50 5.60
CA ASP A 125 8.98 14.43 4.46
C ASP A 125 9.64 13.82 3.20
N GLY A 126 9.43 12.52 2.98
CA GLY A 126 10.00 11.76 1.86
C GLY A 126 11.41 11.22 2.08
N GLU A 127 12.13 11.65 3.13
CA GLU A 127 13.48 11.17 3.44
C GLU A 127 13.43 9.88 4.26
N VAL A 128 14.09 8.83 3.78
CA VAL A 128 14.15 7.54 4.47
C VAL A 128 14.95 7.67 5.77
N ARG A 129 14.37 7.20 6.87
CA ARG A 129 15.02 7.16 8.18
C ARG A 129 15.31 5.74 8.62
N THR A 130 16.40 5.60 9.35
CA THR A 130 16.74 4.39 10.11
C THR A 130 16.41 4.59 11.59
N PRO A 131 16.24 3.51 12.35
CA PRO A 131 16.15 3.57 13.81
C PRO A 131 17.29 4.38 14.43
N VAL A 132 16.98 5.21 15.42
CA VAL A 132 17.99 5.78 16.33
C VAL A 132 18.38 4.69 17.33
N ARG A 133 19.69 4.44 17.42
CA ARG A 133 20.28 3.36 18.21
C ARG A 133 20.60 3.80 19.63
#